data_AF-A0A8I3NE85-F1
#
_entry.id   AF-A0A8I3NE85-F1
#
_cell.length_a   1.000
_cell.length_b   1.000
_cell.length_c   1.000
_cell.angle_alpha   90.00
_cell.angle_beta   90.00
_cell.angle_gamma   90.00
#
_symmetry.space_group_name_H-M   'P 1'
#
loop_
_entity.id
_entity.type
_entity.pdbx_description
1 polymer ?
#
loop_
_entity_poly.entity_id
_entity_poly.type
_entity_poly.pdbx_seq_one_letter_code
_entity_poly.pdbx_strand_id
1 'polypeptide(L)'
;MPAEKRIFGAVLLFSWTVYLWETFLAQRQRRIYKTTTRVPPELGQIMDSETFEKSRLYQLDKSTFSFWSGLYSEIEGTLILLFGGIPYLWRLSGRFCGYAGFGTEYENKKQGCKNEEVLAVLGHELGHWKLGHTVKNIIISQMNSFLCFFLFAVLIGRKELFAAFGFYNSQPTLIGLLIIFQFIFSPYNEVLSFCLTVLSRRFEFQADAFAKKLGKAKDLYSALIKLNKDNLGFPVSDWLFSMWHYSHPPLLERLQALESSKQD
;
A
#
# COMPACT_ATOMS: atom_id res chain seq x y z
N MET A 1 -15.08 -0.18 -32.98
CA MET A 1 -14.47 -1.32 -32.27
C MET A 1 -15.54 -1.97 -31.40
N PRO A 2 -15.70 -3.32 -31.43
CA PRO A 2 -16.66 -4.04 -30.58
C PRO A 2 -16.47 -3.73 -29.09
N ALA A 3 -17.54 -3.85 -28.30
CA ALA A 3 -17.53 -3.46 -26.89
C ALA A 3 -16.54 -4.29 -26.06
N GLU A 4 -16.51 -5.59 -26.28
CA GLU A 4 -15.59 -6.55 -25.64
C GLU A 4 -14.12 -6.21 -25.90
N LYS A 5 -13.77 -5.76 -27.11
CA LYS A 5 -12.40 -5.33 -27.44
C LYS A 5 -12.05 -4.00 -26.79
N ARG A 6 -13.01 -3.08 -26.67
CA ARG A 6 -12.81 -1.80 -25.97
C ARG A 6 -12.61 -2.02 -24.47
N ILE A 7 -13.40 -2.89 -23.85
CA ILE A 7 -13.30 -3.22 -22.42
C ILE A 7 -11.93 -3.83 -22.12
N PHE A 8 -11.53 -4.87 -22.85
CA PHE A 8 -10.23 -5.52 -22.66
C PHE A 8 -9.07 -4.54 -22.88
N GLY A 9 -9.12 -3.79 -23.99
CA GLY A 9 -8.10 -2.80 -24.32
C GLY A 9 -7.99 -1.68 -23.27
N ALA A 10 -9.11 -1.20 -22.73
CA ALA A 10 -9.12 -0.17 -21.69
C ALA A 10 -8.52 -0.67 -20.38
N VAL A 11 -8.87 -1.90 -19.96
CA VAL A 11 -8.29 -2.52 -18.75
C VAL A 11 -6.78 -2.65 -18.89
N LEU A 12 -6.31 -3.20 -20.01
CA LEU A 12 -4.88 -3.38 -20.24
C LEU A 12 -4.15 -2.04 -20.31
N LEU A 13 -4.70 -1.07 -21.05
CA LEU A 13 -4.13 0.28 -21.13
C LEU A 13 -4.05 0.95 -19.76
N PHE A 14 -5.09 0.82 -18.93
CA PHE A 14 -5.10 1.37 -17.58
C PHE A 14 -4.02 0.71 -16.70
N SER A 15 -3.90 -0.63 -16.74
CA SER A 15 -2.84 -1.38 -16.03
C SER A 15 -1.45 -0.84 -16.35
N TRP A 16 -1.12 -0.75 -17.65
CA TRP A 16 0.17 -0.21 -18.08
C TRP A 16 0.36 1.27 -17.73
N THR A 17 -0.71 2.06 -17.73
CA THR A 17 -0.65 3.46 -17.31
C THR A 17 -0.29 3.59 -15.84
N VAL A 18 -0.95 2.80 -14.98
CA VAL A 18 -0.64 2.73 -13.54
C VAL A 18 0.79 2.24 -13.33
N TYR A 19 1.19 1.14 -13.99
CA TYR A 19 2.55 0.62 -13.89
C TYR A 19 3.64 1.66 -14.25
N LEU A 20 3.43 2.41 -15.34
CA LEU A 20 4.36 3.45 -15.77
C LEU A 20 4.40 4.62 -14.79
N TRP A 21 3.26 5.01 -14.24
CA TRP A 21 3.17 6.02 -13.19
C TRP A 21 3.93 5.59 -11.93
N GLU A 22 3.69 4.37 -11.46
CA GLU A 22 4.37 3.80 -10.29
C GLU A 22 5.88 3.68 -10.50
N THR A 23 6.30 3.25 -11.69
CA THR A 23 7.71 3.17 -12.07
C THR A 23 8.37 4.55 -12.08
N PHE A 24 7.65 5.57 -12.56
CA PHE A 24 8.11 6.96 -12.53
C PHE A 24 8.32 7.45 -11.08
N LEU A 25 7.35 7.22 -10.19
CA LEU A 25 7.45 7.58 -8.78
C LEU A 25 8.62 6.86 -8.10
N ALA A 26 8.73 5.54 -8.29
CA ALA A 26 9.81 4.73 -7.74
C ALA A 26 11.19 5.20 -8.19
N GLN A 27 11.33 5.62 -9.45
CA GLN A 27 12.60 6.13 -9.97
C GLN A 27 13.00 7.47 -9.34
N ARG A 28 12.03 8.34 -9.01
CA ARG A 28 12.29 9.59 -8.27
C ARG A 28 12.81 9.29 -6.86
N GLN A 29 12.15 8.37 -6.15
CA GLN A 29 12.59 7.94 -4.83
C GLN A 29 13.98 7.28 -4.89
N ARG A 30 14.23 6.44 -5.90
CA ARG A 30 15.53 5.81 -6.10
C ARG A 30 16.64 6.82 -6.36
N ARG A 31 16.35 7.92 -7.07
CA ARG A 31 17.31 9.02 -7.27
C ARG A 31 17.74 9.59 -5.92
N ILE A 32 16.81 9.78 -4.97
CA ILE A 32 17.15 10.27 -3.62
C ILE A 32 18.11 9.33 -2.89
N TYR A 33 17.88 8.00 -2.94
CA TYR A 33 18.80 7.03 -2.35
C TYR A 33 20.21 7.08 -2.95
N LYS A 34 20.32 7.45 -4.24
CA LYS A 34 21.61 7.58 -4.94
C LYS A 34 22.31 8.92 -4.67
N THR A 35 21.55 10.01 -4.59
CA THR A 35 22.11 11.36 -4.46
C THR A 35 22.41 11.74 -3.02
N THR A 36 21.63 11.23 -2.07
CA THR A 36 21.75 11.59 -0.65
C THR A 36 22.75 10.65 0.02
N THR A 37 24.04 10.89 -0.20
CA THR A 37 25.15 10.05 0.28
C THR A 37 25.71 10.47 1.63
N ARG A 38 25.25 11.59 2.17
CA ARG A 38 25.65 12.11 3.48
C ARG A 38 24.40 12.41 4.29
N VAL A 39 24.52 12.30 5.60
CA VAL A 39 23.45 12.67 6.54
C VAL A 39 23.16 14.16 6.38
N PRO A 40 21.91 14.55 6.04
CA PRO A 40 21.52 15.96 5.99
C PRO A 40 21.68 16.63 7.38
N PRO A 41 21.98 17.93 7.44
CA PRO A 41 22.17 18.64 8.72
C PRO A 41 20.98 18.51 9.67
N GLU A 42 19.75 18.43 9.15
CA GLU A 42 18.53 18.28 9.95
C GLU A 42 18.47 16.91 10.66
N LEU A 43 19.19 15.91 10.15
CA LEU A 43 19.20 14.54 10.64
C LEU A 43 20.45 14.21 11.46
N GLY A 44 21.40 15.14 11.59
CA GLY A 44 22.70 14.91 12.23
C GLY A 44 22.63 14.45 13.69
N GLN A 45 21.57 14.83 14.42
CA GLN A 45 21.33 14.37 15.80
C GLN A 45 20.49 13.08 15.88
N ILE A 46 19.92 12.64 14.76
CA ILE A 46 18.93 11.56 14.69
C ILE A 46 19.58 10.26 14.22
N MET A 47 20.52 10.34 13.28
CA MET A 47 21.10 9.16 12.64
C MET A 47 22.61 9.32 12.46
N ASP A 48 23.37 8.35 12.97
CA ASP A 48 24.81 8.26 12.71
C ASP A 48 25.10 7.87 11.25
N SER A 49 26.26 8.28 10.75
CA SER A 49 26.66 8.08 9.35
C SER A 49 26.69 6.60 8.93
N GLU A 50 27.01 5.70 9.86
CA GLU A 50 27.05 4.26 9.57
C GLU A 50 25.64 3.69 9.37
N THR A 51 24.72 4.00 10.29
CA THR A 51 23.31 3.60 10.19
C THR A 51 22.64 4.20 8.95
N PHE A 52 22.97 5.46 8.63
CA PHE A 52 22.48 6.13 7.44
C PHE A 52 22.90 5.40 6.16
N GLU A 53 24.19 5.06 6.04
CA GLU A 53 24.69 4.33 4.88
C GLU A 53 24.09 2.92 4.78
N LYS A 54 23.97 2.20 5.89
CA LYS A 54 23.29 0.89 5.93
C LYS A 54 21.84 0.99 5.46
N SER A 55 21.09 1.97 5.96
CA SER A 55 19.70 2.21 5.59
C SER A 55 19.58 2.58 4.11
N ARG A 56 20.49 3.43 3.61
CA ARG A 56 20.55 3.85 2.20
C ARG A 56 20.79 2.66 1.26
N LEU A 57 21.78 1.82 1.55
CA LEU A 57 22.10 0.64 0.76
C LEU A 57 20.96 -0.38 0.80
N TYR A 58 20.40 -0.65 1.98
CA TYR A 58 19.24 -1.53 2.14
C TYR A 58 18.04 -1.07 1.30
N GLN A 59 17.69 0.22 1.34
CA GLN A 59 16.60 0.75 0.52
C GLN A 59 16.93 0.76 -0.99
N LEU A 60 18.20 0.89 -1.38
CA LEU A 60 18.62 0.83 -2.78
C LEU A 60 18.49 -0.60 -3.36
N ASP A 61 18.83 -1.61 -2.57
CA ASP A 61 18.65 -3.02 -2.92
C ASP A 61 17.16 -3.37 -3.00
N LYS A 62 16.38 -2.97 -1.98
CA LYS A 62 14.92 -3.14 -1.98
C LYS A 62 14.26 -2.45 -3.18
N SER A 63 14.69 -1.24 -3.52
CA SER A 63 14.21 -0.51 -4.70
C SER A 63 14.54 -1.23 -6.01
N THR A 64 15.75 -1.81 -6.11
CA THR A 64 16.16 -2.57 -7.31
C THR A 64 15.35 -3.86 -7.45
N PHE A 65 15.15 -4.59 -6.36
CA PHE A 65 14.28 -5.77 -6.33
C PHE A 65 12.82 -5.42 -6.68
N SER A 66 12.29 -4.33 -6.10
CA SER A 66 10.92 -3.86 -6.35
C SER A 66 10.69 -3.52 -7.81
N PHE A 67 11.68 -2.94 -8.49
CA PHE A 67 11.59 -2.64 -9.92
C PHE A 67 11.46 -3.92 -10.75
N TRP A 68 12.34 -4.90 -10.53
CA TRP A 68 12.34 -6.14 -11.30
C TRP A 68 11.13 -7.03 -11.01
N SER A 69 10.73 -7.15 -9.75
CA SER A 69 9.52 -7.87 -9.36
C SER A 69 8.28 -7.22 -9.96
N GLY A 70 8.16 -5.89 -9.91
CA GLY A 70 7.05 -5.16 -10.52
C GLY A 70 6.98 -5.35 -12.04
N LEU A 71 8.11 -5.24 -12.75
CA LEU A 71 8.16 -5.49 -14.20
C LEU A 71 7.78 -6.93 -14.55
N TYR A 72 8.30 -7.90 -13.79
CA TYR A 72 7.94 -9.30 -13.96
C TYR A 72 6.43 -9.51 -13.79
N SER A 73 5.84 -8.99 -12.71
CA SER A 73 4.41 -9.12 -12.43
C SER A 73 3.53 -8.45 -13.49
N GLU A 74 3.91 -7.28 -14.02
CA GLU A 74 3.15 -6.59 -15.09
C GLU A 74 3.20 -7.39 -16.40
N ILE A 75 4.38 -7.94 -16.74
CA ILE A 75 4.54 -8.82 -17.92
C ILE A 75 3.73 -10.10 -17.73
N GLU A 76 3.85 -10.77 -16.59
CA GLU A 76 3.11 -11.99 -16.27
C GLU A 76 1.60 -11.75 -16.37
N GLY A 77 1.07 -10.71 -15.72
CA GLY A 77 -0.34 -10.35 -15.77
C GLY A 77 -0.80 -10.05 -17.20
N THR A 78 0.00 -9.30 -17.96
CA THR A 78 -0.28 -9.01 -19.38
C THR A 78 -0.33 -10.28 -20.22
N LEU A 79 0.63 -11.20 -20.07
CA LEU A 79 0.67 -12.47 -20.79
C LEU A 79 -0.53 -13.35 -20.41
N ILE A 80 -0.87 -13.42 -19.12
CA ILE A 80 -2.06 -14.14 -18.64
C ILE A 80 -3.33 -13.60 -19.31
N LEU A 81 -3.47 -12.27 -19.43
CA LEU A 81 -4.64 -11.67 -20.08
C LEU A 81 -4.65 -11.88 -21.60
N LEU A 82 -3.52 -11.68 -22.28
CA LEU A 82 -3.41 -11.81 -23.74
C LEU A 82 -3.58 -13.25 -24.22
N PHE A 83 -3.08 -14.23 -23.46
CA PHE A 83 -3.14 -15.66 -23.83
C PHE A 83 -4.30 -16.41 -23.17
N GLY A 84 -5.20 -15.73 -22.45
CA GLY A 84 -6.37 -16.35 -21.84
C GLY A 84 -6.02 -17.34 -20.71
N GLY A 85 -5.01 -17.00 -19.90
CA GLY A 85 -4.56 -17.78 -18.75
C GLY A 85 -5.67 -18.00 -17.71
N ILE A 86 -6.54 -17.01 -17.48
CA ILE A 86 -7.68 -17.14 -16.55
C ILE A 86 -8.70 -18.20 -17.04
N PRO A 87 -9.19 -18.14 -18.31
CA PRO A 87 -9.99 -19.23 -18.88
C PRO A 87 -9.28 -20.61 -18.89
N TYR A 88 -7.97 -20.64 -19.11
CA TYR A 88 -7.19 -21.88 -19.06
C TYR A 88 -7.17 -22.48 -17.65
N LEU A 89 -6.84 -21.67 -16.64
CA LEU A 89 -6.84 -22.08 -15.23
C LEU A 89 -8.22 -22.52 -14.77
N TRP A 90 -9.30 -21.82 -15.16
CA TRP A 90 -10.67 -22.22 -14.83
C TRP A 90 -11.01 -23.63 -15.34
N ARG A 91 -10.62 -23.94 -16.59
CA ARG A 91 -10.77 -25.29 -17.17
C ARG A 91 -9.91 -26.33 -16.44
N LEU A 92 -8.71 -25.94 -16.00
CA LEU A 92 -7.79 -26.81 -15.27
C LEU A 92 -8.28 -27.08 -13.82
N SER A 93 -8.82 -26.08 -13.13
CA SER A 93 -9.40 -26.23 -11.79
C SER A 93 -10.59 -27.19 -11.79
N GLY A 94 -11.42 -27.19 -12.85
CA GLY A 94 -12.46 -28.19 -13.03
C GLY A 94 -11.92 -29.64 -13.11
N ARG A 95 -10.64 -29.82 -13.46
CA ARG A 95 -9.94 -31.12 -13.48
C ARG A 95 -9.23 -31.44 -12.14
N PHE A 96 -8.87 -30.41 -11.36
CA PHE A 96 -8.09 -30.53 -10.12
C PHE A 96 -8.92 -30.52 -8.82
N CYS A 97 -10.18 -30.08 -8.84
CA CYS A 97 -11.09 -30.10 -7.68
C CYS A 97 -11.32 -31.49 -7.05
N GLY A 98 -10.70 -32.56 -7.59
CA GLY A 98 -10.73 -33.90 -7.01
C GLY A 98 -9.58 -34.28 -6.06
N TYR A 99 -8.54 -33.46 -5.81
CA TYR A 99 -7.30 -34.04 -5.24
C TYR A 99 -6.56 -33.42 -4.03
N ALA A 100 -6.67 -32.16 -3.59
CA ALA A 100 -5.85 -31.78 -2.42
C ALA A 100 -6.25 -30.51 -1.66
N GLY A 101 -6.17 -30.60 -0.32
CA GLY A 101 -6.11 -29.47 0.61
C GLY A 101 -4.77 -29.45 1.36
N PHE A 102 -4.26 -28.25 1.64
CA PHE A 102 -3.05 -28.03 2.44
C PHE A 102 -3.17 -26.74 3.27
N GLY A 103 -2.52 -26.74 4.43
CA GLY A 103 -2.28 -25.56 5.28
C GLY A 103 -0.78 -25.37 5.52
N THR A 104 -0.38 -24.20 6.06
CA THR A 104 0.98 -23.91 6.54
C THR A 104 0.95 -22.93 7.72
N GLU A 105 1.85 -23.14 8.69
CA GLU A 105 2.15 -22.21 9.79
C GLU A 105 3.45 -21.43 9.52
N TYR A 106 3.59 -20.26 10.16
CA TYR A 106 4.76 -19.37 10.09
C TYR A 106 5.23 -18.96 11.51
N GLU A 107 6.54 -18.91 11.74
CA GLU A 107 7.19 -18.41 12.98
C GLU A 107 7.65 -16.95 12.89
N ASN A 108 7.65 -16.22 14.01
CA ASN A 108 7.99 -14.78 14.15
C ASN A 108 9.30 -14.51 14.92
N LYS A 109 10.02 -13.45 14.53
CA LYS A 109 11.29 -12.96 15.13
C LYS A 109 11.07 -11.74 16.03
N LYS A 110 11.84 -11.57 17.13
CA LYS A 110 11.66 -10.52 18.17
C LYS A 110 12.44 -9.21 17.90
N GLN A 111 11.79 -8.05 18.09
CA GLN A 111 12.34 -6.67 18.20
C GLN A 111 11.62 -5.91 19.36
N GLY A 112 12.18 -4.83 19.95
CA GLY A 112 11.49 -4.07 21.04
C GLY A 112 12.09 -2.73 21.54
N CYS A 113 11.24 -1.86 22.10
CA CYS A 113 11.56 -0.53 22.67
C CYS A 113 11.67 -0.54 24.22
N LYS A 114 12.17 0.54 24.85
CA LYS A 114 12.17 0.73 26.33
C LYS A 114 10.75 1.00 26.83
N ASN A 115 10.45 0.71 28.11
CA ASN A 115 9.09 0.82 28.66
C ASN A 115 8.42 2.21 28.46
N GLU A 116 9.19 3.30 28.57
CA GLU A 116 8.67 4.66 28.38
C GLU A 116 8.37 4.96 26.90
N GLU A 117 9.20 4.46 25.99
CA GLU A 117 8.99 4.51 24.54
C GLU A 117 7.75 3.67 24.15
N VAL A 118 7.62 2.47 24.73
CA VAL A 118 6.44 1.61 24.54
C VAL A 118 5.17 2.30 25.04
N LEU A 119 5.23 2.98 26.19
CA LEU A 119 4.08 3.69 26.74
C LEU A 119 3.67 4.89 25.86
N ALA A 120 4.64 5.55 25.22
CA ALA A 120 4.37 6.63 24.27
C ALA A 120 3.75 6.13 22.96
N VAL A 121 4.25 5.01 22.43
CA VAL A 121 3.64 4.30 21.29
C VAL A 121 2.21 3.86 21.66
N LEU A 122 2.01 3.30 22.85
CA LEU A 122 0.67 2.94 23.32
C LEU A 122 -0.26 4.16 23.45
N GLY A 123 0.28 5.31 23.85
CA GLY A 123 -0.46 6.58 23.83
C GLY A 123 -0.93 6.98 22.43
N HIS A 124 -0.09 6.79 21.41
CA HIS A 124 -0.46 6.98 20.00
C HIS A 124 -1.55 5.99 19.57
N GLU A 125 -1.40 4.69 19.88
CA GLU A 125 -2.41 3.65 19.58
C GLU A 125 -3.77 3.95 20.25
N LEU A 126 -3.76 4.41 21.52
CA LEU A 126 -4.96 4.87 22.22
C LEU A 126 -5.56 6.13 21.59
N GLY A 127 -4.75 6.93 20.90
CA GLY A 127 -5.22 8.05 20.08
C GLY A 127 -6.12 7.58 18.92
N HIS A 128 -5.74 6.52 18.22
CA HIS A 128 -6.60 5.93 17.17
C HIS A 128 -7.95 5.47 17.72
N TRP A 129 -7.94 4.84 18.90
CA TRP A 129 -9.17 4.44 19.57
C TRP A 129 -10.01 5.65 20.00
N LYS A 130 -9.42 6.60 20.73
CA LYS A 130 -10.13 7.74 21.31
C LYS A 130 -10.72 8.67 20.25
N LEU A 131 -10.04 8.84 19.12
CA LEU A 131 -10.48 9.67 17.99
C LEU A 131 -11.38 8.92 16.99
N GLY A 132 -11.67 7.65 17.28
CA GLY A 132 -12.57 6.81 16.49
C GLY A 132 -12.06 6.46 15.09
N HIS A 133 -10.73 6.43 14.88
CA HIS A 133 -10.14 6.08 13.58
C HIS A 133 -10.55 4.67 13.15
N THR A 134 -10.55 3.71 14.08
CA THR A 134 -10.99 2.34 13.83
C THR A 134 -12.45 2.30 13.38
N VAL A 135 -13.34 3.03 14.06
CA VAL A 135 -14.77 3.08 13.71
C VAL A 135 -14.98 3.73 12.35
N LYS A 136 -14.27 4.82 12.04
CA LYS A 136 -14.30 5.47 10.71
C LYS A 136 -13.87 4.51 9.61
N ASN A 137 -12.78 3.76 9.81
CA ASN A 137 -12.31 2.75 8.85
C ASN A 137 -13.33 1.62 8.65
N ILE A 138 -13.97 1.15 9.74
CA ILE A 138 -15.04 0.15 9.64
C ILE A 138 -16.20 0.72 8.80
N ILE A 139 -16.70 1.92 9.10
CA ILE A 139 -17.80 2.53 8.35
C ILE A 139 -17.44 2.69 6.87
N ILE A 140 -16.26 3.25 6.56
CA ILE A 140 -15.79 3.43 5.17
C ILE A 140 -15.70 2.08 4.45
N SER A 141 -15.15 1.05 5.09
CA SER A 141 -15.03 -0.28 4.48
C SER A 141 -16.39 -0.94 4.23
N GLN A 142 -17.36 -0.80 5.15
CA GLN A 142 -18.71 -1.34 4.97
C GLN A 142 -19.48 -0.60 3.88
N MET A 143 -19.37 0.74 3.81
CA MET A 143 -19.98 1.54 2.75
C MET A 143 -19.39 1.20 1.37
N ASN A 144 -18.06 1.07 1.30
CA ASN A 144 -17.37 0.63 0.09
C ASN A 144 -17.81 -0.79 -0.34
N SER A 145 -17.87 -1.73 0.61
CA SER A 145 -18.34 -3.10 0.35
C SER A 145 -19.76 -3.11 -0.20
N PHE A 146 -20.68 -2.37 0.44
CA PHE A 146 -22.06 -2.22 -0.04
C PHE A 146 -22.12 -1.66 -1.47
N LEU A 147 -21.37 -0.57 -1.74
CA LEU A 147 -21.30 0.03 -3.07
C LEU A 147 -20.78 -0.96 -4.12
N CYS A 148 -19.69 -1.66 -3.82
CA CYS A 148 -19.10 -2.64 -4.74
C CYS A 148 -20.05 -3.80 -5.03
N PHE A 149 -20.74 -4.35 -4.02
CA PHE A 149 -21.72 -5.42 -4.23
C PHE A 149 -22.97 -4.94 -4.96
N PHE A 150 -23.42 -3.71 -4.71
CA PHE A 150 -24.51 -3.09 -5.45
C PHE A 150 -24.15 -2.94 -6.94
N LEU A 151 -22.97 -2.37 -7.25
CA LEU A 151 -22.50 -2.21 -8.62
C LEU A 151 -22.22 -3.56 -9.29
N PHE A 152 -21.71 -4.54 -8.56
CA PHE A 152 -21.58 -5.91 -9.04
C PHE A 152 -22.93 -6.49 -9.46
N ALA A 153 -23.97 -6.36 -8.64
CA ALA A 153 -25.32 -6.83 -8.97
C ALA A 153 -25.87 -6.16 -10.24
N VAL A 154 -25.54 -4.89 -10.49
CA VAL A 154 -25.90 -4.17 -11.72
C VAL A 154 -25.13 -4.68 -12.94
N LEU A 155 -23.85 -5.03 -12.78
CA LEU A 155 -22.94 -5.34 -13.88
C LEU A 155 -22.88 -6.83 -14.26
N ILE A 156 -23.15 -7.75 -13.32
CA ILE A 156 -22.96 -9.19 -13.51
C ILE A 156 -23.78 -9.79 -14.68
N GLY A 157 -24.91 -9.18 -15.03
CA GLY A 157 -25.73 -9.61 -16.18
C GLY A 157 -25.14 -9.27 -17.56
N ARG A 158 -24.08 -8.46 -17.63
CA ARG A 158 -23.50 -7.98 -18.91
C ARG A 158 -22.56 -9.03 -19.50
N LYS A 159 -23.04 -9.79 -20.49
CA LYS A 159 -22.26 -10.82 -21.21
C LYS A 159 -20.98 -10.28 -21.85
N GLU A 160 -20.99 -9.03 -22.28
CA GLU A 160 -19.83 -8.37 -22.90
C GLU A 160 -18.61 -8.29 -21.96
N LEU A 161 -18.84 -8.17 -20.64
CA LEU A 161 -17.77 -8.18 -19.64
C LEU A 161 -17.08 -9.54 -19.59
N PHE A 162 -17.83 -10.64 -19.71
CA PHE A 162 -17.27 -12.00 -19.74
C PHE A 162 -16.57 -12.30 -21.06
N ALA A 163 -17.18 -11.89 -22.18
CA ALA A 163 -16.63 -12.06 -23.51
C ALA A 163 -15.27 -11.35 -23.68
N ALA A 164 -15.10 -10.18 -23.07
CA ALA A 164 -13.84 -9.44 -23.07
C ALA A 164 -12.66 -10.25 -22.51
N PHE A 165 -12.91 -11.19 -21.60
CA PHE A 165 -11.88 -12.05 -20.98
C PHE A 165 -11.97 -13.52 -21.43
N GLY A 166 -12.61 -13.79 -22.57
CA GLY A 166 -12.63 -15.12 -23.19
C GLY A 166 -13.69 -16.09 -22.66
N PHE A 167 -14.67 -15.60 -21.89
CA PHE A 167 -15.79 -16.39 -21.39
C PHE A 167 -17.03 -16.20 -22.28
N TYR A 168 -17.11 -16.98 -23.36
CA TYR A 168 -18.20 -16.87 -24.36
C TYR A 168 -19.41 -17.76 -24.04
N ASN A 169 -19.16 -18.95 -23.50
CA ASN A 169 -20.17 -20.02 -23.36
C ASN A 169 -20.78 -20.11 -21.96
N SER A 170 -20.17 -19.46 -20.97
CA SER A 170 -20.59 -19.54 -19.58
C SER A 170 -20.30 -18.23 -18.85
N GLN A 171 -21.04 -17.99 -17.78
CA GLN A 171 -20.89 -16.80 -16.93
C GLN A 171 -20.72 -17.23 -15.46
N PRO A 172 -19.60 -17.89 -15.09
CA PRO A 172 -19.43 -18.35 -13.71
C PRO A 172 -19.37 -17.16 -12.75
N THR A 173 -20.14 -17.21 -11.66
CA THR A 173 -20.25 -16.08 -10.71
C THR A 173 -18.89 -15.65 -10.16
N LEU A 174 -18.00 -16.59 -9.85
CA LEU A 174 -16.65 -16.30 -9.35
C LEU A 174 -15.80 -15.54 -10.38
N ILE A 175 -15.92 -15.88 -11.66
CA ILE A 175 -15.24 -15.18 -12.75
C ILE A 175 -15.82 -13.78 -12.93
N GLY A 176 -17.13 -13.63 -12.76
CA GLY A 176 -17.78 -12.32 -12.73
C GLY A 176 -17.24 -11.44 -11.60
N LEU A 177 -17.08 -11.99 -10.39
CA LEU A 177 -16.47 -11.29 -9.26
C LEU A 177 -15.04 -10.86 -9.58
N LEU A 178 -14.22 -11.77 -10.10
CA LEU A 178 -12.83 -11.48 -10.50
C LEU A 178 -12.78 -10.33 -11.52
N ILE A 179 -13.53 -10.44 -12.62
CA ILE A 179 -13.53 -9.45 -13.69
C ILE A 179 -13.99 -8.09 -13.17
N ILE A 180 -15.10 -8.05 -12.44
CA ILE A 180 -15.70 -6.78 -12.02
C ILE A 180 -14.84 -6.10 -10.95
N PHE A 181 -14.44 -6.82 -9.90
CA PHE A 181 -13.72 -6.21 -8.78
C PHE A 181 -12.27 -5.88 -9.11
N GLN A 182 -11.57 -6.73 -9.88
CA GLN A 182 -10.17 -6.49 -10.19
C GLN A 182 -9.96 -5.64 -11.44
N PHE A 183 -10.74 -5.87 -12.50
CA PHE A 183 -10.49 -5.20 -13.78
C PHE A 183 -11.39 -4.00 -13.99
N ILE A 184 -12.71 -4.17 -13.86
CA ILE A 184 -13.67 -3.09 -14.12
C ILE A 184 -13.57 -1.99 -13.07
N PHE A 185 -13.39 -2.35 -11.80
CA PHE A 185 -13.20 -1.38 -10.72
C PHE A 185 -11.76 -0.89 -10.56
N SER A 186 -10.81 -1.30 -11.41
CA SER A 186 -9.41 -0.88 -11.28
C SER A 186 -9.23 0.65 -11.12
N PRO A 187 -9.88 1.53 -11.90
CA PRO A 187 -9.68 2.97 -11.71
C PRO A 187 -10.28 3.49 -10.38
N TYR A 188 -11.41 2.91 -9.97
CA TYR A 188 -12.03 3.23 -8.69
C TYR A 188 -11.15 2.80 -7.51
N ASN A 189 -10.58 1.59 -7.58
CA ASN A 189 -9.72 1.04 -6.54
C ASN A 189 -8.46 1.88 -6.36
N GLU A 190 -7.81 2.32 -7.44
CA GLU A 190 -6.63 3.19 -7.38
C GLU A 190 -6.93 4.54 -6.71
N VAL A 191 -8.04 5.19 -7.12
CA VAL A 191 -8.45 6.47 -6.52
C VAL A 191 -8.82 6.30 -5.05
N LEU A 192 -9.58 5.27 -4.71
CA LEU A 192 -9.95 4.99 -3.32
C LEU A 192 -8.71 4.70 -2.47
N SER A 193 -7.76 3.91 -2.99
CA SER A 193 -6.49 3.60 -2.34
C SER A 193 -5.73 4.89 -2.01
N PHE A 194 -5.57 5.78 -2.99
CA PHE A 194 -4.93 7.09 -2.78
C PHE A 194 -5.66 7.92 -1.71
N CYS A 195 -6.99 8.01 -1.76
CA CYS A 195 -7.77 8.73 -0.76
C CYS A 195 -7.59 8.15 0.65
N LEU A 196 -7.55 6.82 0.78
CA LEU A 196 -7.32 6.13 2.05
C LEU A 196 -5.89 6.33 2.56
N THR A 197 -4.89 6.37 1.68
CA THR A 197 -3.50 6.72 2.05
C THR A 197 -3.43 8.12 2.64
N VAL A 198 -4.06 9.11 2.01
CA VAL A 198 -4.12 10.49 2.52
C VAL A 198 -4.86 10.56 3.86
N LEU A 199 -5.98 9.84 3.99
CA LEU A 199 -6.73 9.78 5.24
C LEU A 199 -5.91 9.13 6.37
N SER A 200 -5.18 8.05 6.07
CA SER A 200 -4.28 7.37 7.00
C SER A 200 -3.21 8.34 7.52
N ARG A 201 -2.54 9.09 6.63
CA ARG A 201 -1.56 10.11 7.03
C ARG A 201 -2.15 11.14 7.98
N ARG A 202 -3.39 11.56 7.76
CA ARG A 202 -4.10 12.48 8.66
C ARG A 202 -4.36 11.85 10.03
N PHE A 203 -4.74 10.57 10.09
CA PHE A 203 -4.97 9.86 11.34
C PHE A 203 -3.70 9.70 12.16
N GLU A 204 -2.56 9.46 11.52
CA GLU A 204 -1.24 9.39 12.18
C GLU A 204 -0.89 10.70 12.89
N PHE A 205 -1.01 11.85 12.21
CA PHE A 205 -0.75 13.14 12.84
C PHE A 205 -1.72 13.43 14.00
N GLN A 206 -2.98 13.00 13.88
CA GLN A 206 -3.96 13.15 14.95
C GLN A 206 -3.63 12.28 16.17
N ALA A 207 -3.12 11.07 15.96
CA ALA A 207 -2.67 10.16 17.00
C ALA A 207 -1.37 10.67 17.67
N ASP A 208 -0.42 11.18 16.90
CA ASP A 208 0.78 11.85 17.43
C ASP A 208 0.43 13.06 18.30
N ALA A 209 -0.50 13.90 17.82
CA ALA A 209 -1.01 15.04 18.58
C ALA A 209 -1.75 14.61 19.87
N PHE A 210 -2.41 13.46 19.86
CA PHE A 210 -3.05 12.91 21.06
C PHE A 210 -2.01 12.44 22.09
N ALA A 211 -0.99 11.70 21.68
CA ALA A 211 0.13 11.31 22.56
C ALA A 211 0.84 12.55 23.14
N LYS A 212 0.99 13.61 22.34
CA LYS A 212 1.50 14.90 22.81
C LYS A 212 0.63 15.53 23.90
N LYS A 213 -0.71 15.50 23.77
CA LYS A 213 -1.64 15.98 24.81
C LYS A 213 -1.55 15.17 26.11
N LEU A 214 -1.10 13.91 26.05
CA LEU A 214 -0.81 13.09 27.23
C LEU A 214 0.57 13.38 27.86
N GLY A 215 1.29 14.39 27.38
CA GLY A 215 2.62 14.74 27.87
C GLY A 215 3.73 13.80 27.39
N LYS A 216 3.48 12.95 26.40
CA LYS A 216 4.40 11.91 25.91
C LYS A 216 5.17 12.29 24.64
N ALA A 217 5.20 13.57 24.27
CA ALA A 217 5.82 14.04 23.02
C ALA A 217 7.32 13.69 22.92
N LYS A 218 8.10 13.87 23.99
CA LYS A 218 9.54 13.56 24.02
C LYS A 218 9.80 12.05 23.89
N ASP A 219 9.03 11.24 24.61
CA ASP A 219 9.14 9.78 24.59
C ASP A 219 8.77 9.23 23.21
N LEU A 220 7.72 9.76 22.58
CA LEU A 220 7.30 9.39 21.23
C LEU A 220 8.33 9.82 20.18
N TYR A 221 8.90 11.01 20.30
CA TYR A 221 10.00 11.48 19.45
C TYR A 221 11.18 10.49 19.46
N SER A 222 11.61 10.08 20.66
CA SER A 222 12.67 9.06 20.83
C SER A 222 12.27 7.71 20.22
N ALA A 223 11.04 7.26 20.47
CA ALA A 223 10.53 5.98 19.97
C ALA A 223 10.53 5.92 18.44
N LEU A 224 10.08 6.98 17.76
CA LEU A 224 10.04 7.04 16.30
C LEU A 224 11.43 6.95 15.67
N ILE A 225 12.41 7.65 16.25
CA ILE A 225 13.81 7.59 15.80
C ILE A 225 14.35 6.16 15.95
N LYS A 226 14.12 5.56 17.12
CA LYS A 226 14.62 4.22 17.42
C LYS A 226 13.98 3.16 16.53
N LEU A 227 12.67 3.19 16.35
CA LEU A 227 11.96 2.28 15.44
C LEU A 227 12.43 2.46 13.99
N ASN A 228 12.68 3.69 13.56
CA ASN A 228 13.23 3.94 12.23
C ASN A 228 14.65 3.36 12.08
N LYS A 229 15.49 3.49 13.12
CA LYS A 229 16.84 2.89 13.16
C LYS A 229 16.78 1.35 13.14
N ASP A 230 15.96 0.74 13.98
CA ASP A 230 15.84 -0.71 14.11
C ASP A 230 15.28 -1.37 12.83
N ASN A 231 14.48 -0.63 12.06
CA ASN A 231 13.92 -1.08 10.79
C ASN A 231 14.71 -0.65 9.54
N LEU A 232 15.86 0.00 9.71
CA LEU A 232 16.68 0.55 8.60
C LEU A 232 15.85 1.44 7.65
N GLY A 233 14.95 2.22 8.22
CA GLY A 233 14.12 3.18 7.49
C GLY A 233 14.97 4.35 7.01
N PHE A 234 14.90 4.67 5.71
CA PHE A 234 15.61 5.83 5.18
C PHE A 234 14.79 7.11 5.40
N PRO A 235 15.31 8.11 6.13
CA PRO A 235 14.50 9.20 6.67
C PRO A 235 14.16 10.31 5.65
N VAL A 236 14.69 10.23 4.43
CA VAL A 236 14.45 11.21 3.35
C VAL A 236 13.64 10.54 2.24
N SER A 237 12.55 11.18 1.82
CA SER A 237 11.70 10.66 0.75
C SER A 237 11.33 11.76 -0.23
N ASP A 238 11.05 11.36 -1.47
CA ASP A 238 10.53 12.20 -2.53
C ASP A 238 9.09 12.53 -2.19
N TRP A 239 8.74 13.81 -2.23
CA TRP A 239 7.43 14.29 -1.82
C TRP A 239 6.28 13.65 -2.61
N LEU A 240 6.49 13.35 -3.89
CA LEU A 240 5.45 12.80 -4.75
C LEU A 240 5.30 11.29 -4.51
N PHE A 241 6.43 10.59 -4.38
CA PHE A 241 6.44 9.17 -3.98
C PHE A 241 5.82 8.96 -2.59
N SER A 242 6.21 9.76 -1.60
CA SER A 242 5.67 9.66 -0.24
C SER A 242 4.20 10.01 -0.18
N MET A 243 3.74 11.00 -0.96
CA MET A 243 2.33 11.34 -1.07
C MET A 243 1.47 10.19 -1.59
N TRP A 244 1.99 9.43 -2.56
CA TRP A 244 1.26 8.34 -3.20
C TRP A 244 1.24 7.05 -2.36
N HIS A 245 2.38 6.69 -1.73
CA HIS A 245 2.54 5.36 -1.12
C HIS A 245 2.52 5.33 0.41
N TYR A 246 2.92 6.41 1.08
CA TYR A 246 3.18 6.32 2.50
C TYR A 246 1.89 6.52 3.30
N SER A 247 1.35 5.43 3.84
CA SER A 247 0.22 5.48 4.79
C SER A 247 0.60 6.13 6.12
N HIS A 248 1.89 6.12 6.48
CA HIS A 248 2.47 6.88 7.58
C HIS A 248 3.28 8.06 7.03
N PRO A 249 3.11 9.30 7.54
CA PRO A 249 3.91 10.43 7.09
C PRO A 249 5.42 10.17 7.31
N PRO A 250 6.30 10.73 6.45
CA PRO A 250 7.75 10.66 6.63
C PRO A 250 8.18 11.04 8.05
N LEU A 251 9.23 10.36 8.56
CA LEU A 251 9.71 10.54 9.93
C LEU A 251 9.90 12.02 10.29
N LEU A 252 10.59 12.77 9.42
CA LEU A 252 10.86 14.20 9.64
C LEU A 252 9.59 15.04 9.81
N GLU A 253 8.53 14.77 9.02
CA GLU A 253 7.26 15.49 9.15
C GLU A 253 6.61 15.22 10.52
N ARG A 254 6.68 13.97 11.01
CA ARG A 254 6.15 13.59 12.32
C ARG A 254 6.94 14.22 13.47
N LEU A 255 8.27 14.20 13.39
CA LEU A 255 9.14 14.81 14.39
C LEU A 255 8.90 16.33 14.50
N GLN A 256 8.78 17.03 13.37
CA GLN A 256 8.45 18.47 13.33
C GLN A 256 7.06 18.77 13.94
N ALA A 257 6.06 17.92 13.70
CA ALA A 257 4.74 18.06 14.32
C ALA A 257 4.77 17.86 15.84
N LEU A 258 5.68 17.02 16.35
CA LEU A 258 5.87 16.81 17.78
C LEU A 258 6.60 18.00 18.43
N GLU A 259 7.58 18.59 17.75
CA GLU A 259 8.33 19.77 18.22
C GLU A 259 7.49 21.06 18.26
N SER A 260 6.57 21.24 17.31
CA SER A 260 5.81 22.49 17.17
C SER A 260 4.79 22.72 18.29
N SER A 261 5.09 23.68 19.17
CA SER A 261 4.27 24.34 20.19
C SER A 261 3.94 23.55 21.47
N LYS A 262 4.38 24.11 22.60
CA LYS A 262 3.70 24.00 23.90
C LYS A 262 2.32 24.63 23.73
N GLN A 263 1.27 23.95 24.20
CA GLN A 263 0.01 24.64 24.46
C GLN A 263 0.26 25.49 25.71
N ASP A 264 0.20 26.81 25.56
CA ASP A 264 0.01 27.74 26.66
C ASP A 264 -1.30 27.42 27.41
#